data_AF-A0A095ZGM2-F1
#
_entry.id   AF-A0A095ZGM2-F1
#
_cell.length_a   1.000
_cell.length_b   1.000
_cell.length_c   1.000
_cell.angle_alpha   90.00
_cell.angle_beta   90.00
_cell.angle_gamma   90.00
#
_symmetry.space_group_name_H-M   'P 1'
#
loop_
_entity.id
_entity.type
_entity.pdbx_description
1 polymer ?
#
loop_
_entity_poly.entity_id
_entity_poly.type
_entity_poly.pdbx_seq_one_letter_code
_entity_poly.pdbx_strand_id
1 'polypeptide(L)'
;MKKDLRAAEIRYLCNALLFSFIFFLSTNFHTTFRSRVAIADVETETIGLSEKEIADLKTLTYYYDAISTKTTSKESEKKDWIAPANDALFSSVFTDMDTFFELRKKYILNKENLSRINSIIKKAIENYDGKTMSTISFEYKGYKFKFPISVERSVSR
;
A
#
# COMPACT_ATOMS: atom_id res chain seq x y z
N MET A 1 -29.03 44.74 11.80
CA MET A 1 -27.69 45.09 12.33
C MET A 1 -27.19 44.17 13.44
N LYS A 2 -27.71 44.18 14.67
CA LYS A 2 -27.18 43.30 15.76
C LYS A 2 -27.38 41.79 15.51
N LYS A 3 -28.47 41.39 14.84
CA LYS A 3 -28.75 39.99 14.47
C LYS A 3 -27.84 39.50 13.33
N ASP A 4 -27.53 40.35 12.36
CA ASP A 4 -26.66 40.02 11.22
C ASP A 4 -25.20 39.86 11.65
N LEU A 5 -24.75 40.67 12.63
CA LEU A 5 -23.42 40.57 13.22
C LEU A 5 -23.25 39.24 13.97
N ARG A 6 -24.22 38.85 14.80
CA ARG A 6 -24.23 37.54 15.49
C ARG A 6 -24.24 36.36 14.51
N ALA A 7 -25.00 36.47 13.42
CA ALA A 7 -25.04 35.42 12.40
C ALA A 7 -23.70 35.28 11.66
N ALA A 8 -23.00 36.40 11.41
CA ALA A 8 -21.67 36.39 10.82
C ALA A 8 -20.61 35.78 11.77
N GLU A 9 -20.66 36.12 13.06
CA GLU A 9 -19.78 35.56 14.09
C GLU A 9 -19.95 34.04 14.24
N ILE A 10 -21.21 33.55 14.24
CA ILE A 10 -21.51 32.11 14.31
C ILE A 10 -20.99 31.38 13.07
N ARG A 11 -21.18 31.94 11.87
CA ARG A 11 -20.65 31.34 10.63
C ARG A 11 -19.13 31.27 10.62
N TYR A 12 -18.46 32.32 11.11
CA TYR A 12 -17.01 32.33 11.22
C TYR A 12 -16.51 31.25 12.20
N LEU A 13 -17.18 31.12 13.35
CA LEU A 13 -16.86 30.08 14.33
C LEU A 13 -17.06 28.66 13.76
N CYS A 14 -18.16 28.41 13.05
CA CYS A 14 -18.40 27.12 12.39
C CYS A 14 -17.35 26.80 11.32
N ASN A 15 -16.96 27.78 10.50
CA ASN A 15 -15.91 27.59 9.51
C ASN A 15 -14.56 27.31 10.17
N ALA A 16 -14.21 28.05 11.23
CA ALA A 16 -12.98 27.83 11.97
C ALA A 16 -12.94 26.42 12.59
N LEU A 17 -14.03 25.97 13.21
CA LEU A 17 -14.14 24.60 13.74
C LEU A 17 -13.98 23.54 12.64
N LEU A 18 -14.59 23.76 11.47
CA LEU A 18 -14.47 22.85 10.34
C LEU A 18 -13.02 22.77 9.84
N PHE A 19 -12.35 23.91 9.67
CA PHE A 19 -10.95 23.95 9.25
C PHE A 19 -10.02 23.32 10.29
N SER A 20 -10.23 23.57 11.58
CA SER A 20 -9.49 22.92 12.66
C SER A 20 -9.71 21.40 12.66
N PHE A 21 -10.92 20.93 12.39
CA PHE A 21 -11.23 19.51 12.29
C PHE A 21 -10.56 18.85 11.08
N ILE A 22 -10.58 19.50 9.91
CA ILE A 22 -9.88 19.03 8.70
C ILE A 22 -8.36 18.99 8.95
N PHE A 23 -7.81 20.00 9.61
CA PHE A 23 -6.39 20.06 9.97
C PHE A 23 -6.01 18.97 11.00
N PHE A 24 -6.87 18.72 11.98
CA PHE A 24 -6.69 17.63 12.93
C PHE A 24 -6.69 16.26 12.23
N LEU A 25 -7.62 16.04 11.28
CA LEU A 25 -7.67 14.82 10.48
C LEU A 25 -6.41 14.66 9.63
N SER A 26 -5.95 15.70 8.93
CA SER A 26 -4.77 15.61 8.05
C SER A 26 -3.47 15.38 8.83
N THR A 27 -3.31 16.02 9.99
CA THR A 27 -2.12 15.86 10.85
C THR A 27 -2.10 14.52 11.58
N ASN A 28 -3.25 14.02 12.04
CA ASN A 28 -3.32 12.76 12.80
C ASN A 28 -3.52 11.51 11.93
N PHE A 29 -3.91 11.65 10.66
CA PHE A 29 -4.00 10.52 9.75
C PHE A 29 -2.63 9.85 9.56
N HIS A 30 -1.57 10.65 9.45
CA HIS A 30 -0.22 10.17 9.18
C HIS A 30 0.41 9.43 10.38
N THR A 31 0.10 9.87 11.60
CA THR A 31 0.57 9.25 12.86
C THR A 31 -0.23 8.02 13.23
N THR A 32 -1.56 8.04 13.05
CA THR A 32 -2.44 6.87 13.33
C THR A 32 -2.22 5.75 12.32
N PHE A 33 -1.91 6.07 11.06
CA PHE A 33 -1.54 5.08 10.05
C PHE A 33 -0.17 4.46 10.33
N ARG A 34 0.84 5.27 10.66
CA ARG A 34 2.19 4.76 10.99
C ARG A 34 2.22 3.92 12.27
N SER A 35 1.47 4.28 13.31
CA SER A 35 1.48 3.54 14.58
C SER A 35 0.79 2.18 14.48
N ARG A 36 -0.26 2.03 13.67
CA ARG A 36 -0.93 0.73 13.46
C ARG A 36 -0.15 -0.23 12.58
N VAL A 37 0.65 0.28 11.63
CA VAL A 37 1.52 -0.57 10.80
C VAL A 37 2.70 -1.13 11.61
N ALA A 38 3.09 -0.49 12.71
CA ALA A 38 4.22 -0.90 13.54
C ALA A 38 3.93 -2.04 14.54
N ILE A 39 2.65 -2.45 14.73
CA ILE A 39 2.26 -3.45 15.75
C ILE A 39 1.78 -4.77 15.12
N ALA A 40 1.82 -4.90 13.79
CA ALA A 40 1.54 -6.18 13.18
C ALA A 40 2.77 -7.08 13.33
N ASP A 41 2.61 -8.27 13.91
CA ASP A 41 3.65 -9.30 13.93
C ASP A 41 4.15 -9.51 12.50
N VAL A 42 5.41 -9.11 12.27
CA VAL A 42 6.02 -9.17 10.94
C VAL A 42 6.66 -10.54 10.80
N GLU A 43 5.93 -11.45 10.16
CA GLU A 43 6.45 -12.77 9.82
C GLU A 43 7.29 -12.66 8.54
N THR A 44 8.52 -13.17 8.61
CA THR A 44 9.41 -13.27 7.45
C THR A 44 9.60 -14.73 7.07
N GLU A 45 9.23 -15.05 5.83
CA GLU A 45 9.42 -16.37 5.23
C GLU A 45 10.39 -16.27 4.07
N THR A 46 11.18 -17.33 3.87
CA THR A 46 12.17 -17.44 2.79
C THR A 46 11.71 -18.50 1.78
N ILE A 47 11.61 -18.13 0.51
CA ILE A 47 10.99 -18.94 -0.55
C ILE A 47 11.98 -19.09 -1.71
N GLY A 48 12.15 -20.31 -2.22
CA GLY A 48 12.96 -20.57 -3.41
C GLY A 48 12.22 -20.18 -4.68
N LEU A 49 12.91 -19.55 -5.65
CA LEU A 49 12.31 -19.10 -6.91
C LEU A 49 13.09 -19.58 -8.13
N SER A 50 12.36 -19.93 -9.18
CA SER A 50 12.88 -20.18 -10.52
C SER A 50 13.16 -18.89 -11.29
N GLU A 51 13.96 -18.96 -12.35
CA GLU A 51 14.25 -17.81 -13.24
C GLU A 51 12.98 -17.23 -13.87
N LYS A 52 12.02 -18.09 -14.21
CA LYS A 52 10.73 -17.67 -14.77
C LYS A 52 9.95 -16.81 -13.76
N GLU A 53 9.90 -17.23 -12.50
CA GLU A 53 9.19 -16.49 -11.45
C GLU A 53 9.82 -15.11 -11.19
N ILE A 54 11.15 -15.00 -11.32
CA ILE A 54 11.83 -13.69 -11.26
C ILE A 54 11.48 -12.81 -12.47
N ALA A 55 11.37 -13.39 -13.67
CA ALA A 55 10.95 -12.63 -14.86
C ALA A 55 9.48 -12.16 -14.74
N ASP A 56 8.60 -13.01 -14.22
CA ASP A 56 7.20 -12.67 -13.95
C ASP A 56 7.09 -11.56 -12.90
N LEU A 57 7.92 -11.62 -11.83
CA LEU A 57 8.03 -10.53 -10.85
C LEU A 57 8.46 -9.21 -11.48
N LYS A 58 9.45 -9.22 -12.38
CA LYS A 58 9.87 -8.00 -13.10
C LYS A 58 8.71 -7.43 -13.93
N THR A 59 8.00 -8.27 -14.68
CA THR A 59 6.81 -7.87 -15.44
C THR A 59 5.74 -7.25 -14.54
N LEU A 60 5.48 -7.85 -13.38
CA LEU A 60 4.56 -7.32 -12.38
C LEU A 60 4.98 -5.93 -11.90
N THR A 61 6.26 -5.68 -11.66
CA THR A 61 6.71 -4.36 -11.22
C THR A 61 6.50 -3.26 -12.26
N TYR A 62 6.62 -3.57 -13.55
CA TYR A 62 6.29 -2.63 -14.63
C TYR A 62 4.79 -2.33 -14.68
N TYR A 63 3.95 -3.35 -14.49
CA TYR A 63 2.51 -3.16 -14.38
C TYR A 63 2.15 -2.23 -13.21
N TYR A 64 2.73 -2.47 -12.02
CA TYR A 64 2.51 -1.63 -10.85
C TYR A 64 2.98 -0.19 -11.04
N ASP A 65 4.09 0.07 -11.75
CA ASP A 65 4.47 1.44 -12.10
C ASP A 65 3.38 2.12 -12.95
N ALA A 66 2.90 1.44 -13.98
CA ALA A 66 1.90 1.97 -14.90
C ALA A 66 0.61 2.35 -14.15
N ILE A 67 0.11 1.47 -13.28
CA ILE A 67 -1.14 1.72 -12.55
C ILE A 67 -0.99 2.61 -11.31
N SER A 68 0.23 2.78 -10.81
CA SER A 68 0.56 3.72 -9.72
C SER A 68 0.53 5.18 -10.18
N THR A 69 0.45 5.46 -11.48
CA THR A 69 0.23 6.84 -11.96
C THR A 69 -1.16 7.36 -11.60
N LYS A 70 -2.13 6.47 -11.33
CA LYS A 70 -3.54 6.77 -11.11
C LYS A 70 -3.90 6.78 -9.62
N THR A 71 -4.67 7.78 -9.19
CA THR A 71 -5.05 7.97 -7.77
C THR A 71 -6.03 6.90 -7.27
N THR A 72 -6.97 6.48 -8.12
CA THR A 72 -8.01 5.47 -7.81
C THR A 72 -8.18 4.53 -9.00
N SER A 73 -8.83 3.38 -8.76
CA SER A 73 -9.12 2.41 -9.81
C SER A 73 -10.51 2.57 -10.41
N LYS A 74 -10.62 2.38 -11.73
CA LYS A 74 -11.91 2.26 -12.44
C LYS A 74 -12.21 0.80 -12.77
N GLU A 75 -13.48 0.45 -12.89
CA GLU A 75 -13.90 -0.92 -13.23
C GLU A 75 -13.35 -1.40 -14.58
N SER A 76 -13.20 -0.48 -15.54
CA SER A 76 -12.61 -0.76 -16.86
C SER A 76 -11.17 -1.27 -16.79
N GLU A 77 -10.45 -0.98 -15.71
CA GLU A 77 -9.03 -1.35 -15.53
C GLU A 77 -8.86 -2.81 -15.08
N LYS A 78 -9.94 -3.48 -14.65
CA LYS A 78 -9.91 -4.91 -14.31
C LYS A 78 -9.49 -5.78 -15.49
N LYS A 79 -9.80 -5.36 -16.73
CA LYS A 79 -9.48 -6.10 -17.95
C LYS A 79 -7.99 -6.20 -18.23
N ASP A 80 -7.21 -5.21 -17.77
CA ASP A 80 -5.76 -5.13 -17.98
C ASP A 80 -4.99 -5.52 -16.72
N TRP A 81 -5.66 -6.16 -15.75
CA TRP A 81 -5.06 -6.52 -14.48
C TRP A 81 -4.13 -7.74 -14.62
N ILE A 82 -2.96 -7.63 -14.02
CA ILE A 82 -1.97 -8.69 -13.96
C ILE A 82 -1.86 -9.14 -12.51
N ALA A 83 -2.19 -10.41 -12.27
CA ALA A 83 -2.00 -11.06 -10.98
C ALA A 83 -0.53 -11.51 -10.83
N PRO A 84 0.06 -11.44 -9.62
CA PRO A 84 1.25 -12.21 -9.32
C PRO A 84 0.97 -13.72 -9.46
N ALA A 85 1.90 -14.45 -10.06
CA ALA A 85 1.74 -15.87 -10.34
C ALA A 85 2.04 -16.79 -9.14
N ASN A 86 2.76 -16.31 -8.13
CA ASN A 86 3.23 -17.10 -7.00
C ASN A 86 2.53 -16.65 -5.70
N ASP A 87 1.62 -17.49 -5.21
CA ASP A 87 0.84 -17.31 -3.98
C ASP A 87 1.65 -17.52 -2.70
N ALA A 88 2.80 -18.20 -2.77
CA ALA A 88 3.75 -18.22 -1.67
C ALA A 88 4.36 -16.82 -1.46
N LEU A 89 4.57 -16.03 -2.52
CA LEU A 89 5.11 -14.68 -2.42
C LEU A 89 4.07 -13.61 -2.06
N PHE A 90 2.81 -13.82 -2.47
CA PHE A 90 1.77 -12.79 -2.40
C PHE A 90 0.48 -13.28 -1.74
N SER A 91 -0.12 -12.42 -0.92
CA SER A 91 -1.45 -12.64 -0.34
C SER A 91 -2.57 -12.39 -1.35
N SER A 92 -3.80 -12.80 -1.00
CA SER A 92 -5.03 -12.52 -1.76
C SER A 92 -5.24 -11.03 -2.07
N VAL A 93 -4.72 -10.12 -1.24
CA VAL A 93 -4.68 -8.68 -1.54
C VAL A 93 -4.11 -8.35 -2.92
N PHE A 94 -3.16 -9.15 -3.41
CA PHE A 94 -2.52 -8.97 -4.72
C PHE A 94 -2.91 -10.04 -5.73
N THR A 95 -3.23 -11.26 -5.29
CA THR A 95 -3.57 -12.38 -6.19
C THR A 95 -5.06 -12.49 -6.53
N ASP A 96 -5.95 -11.82 -5.79
CA ASP A 96 -7.38 -11.75 -6.10
C ASP A 96 -7.75 -10.38 -6.68
N MET A 97 -8.39 -10.39 -7.86
CA MET A 97 -8.72 -9.18 -8.60
C MET A 97 -9.68 -8.29 -7.80
N ASP A 98 -10.76 -8.87 -7.32
CA ASP A 98 -11.83 -8.11 -6.69
C ASP A 98 -11.35 -7.48 -5.39
N THR A 99 -10.56 -8.22 -4.60
CA THR A 99 -9.89 -7.71 -3.40
C THR A 99 -8.90 -6.58 -3.73
N PHE A 100 -8.04 -6.76 -4.74
CA PHE A 100 -7.08 -5.72 -5.13
C PHE A 100 -7.77 -4.40 -5.51
N PHE A 101 -8.81 -4.49 -6.34
CA PHE A 101 -9.57 -3.32 -6.79
C PHE A 101 -10.47 -2.73 -5.68
N GLU A 102 -11.03 -3.55 -4.78
CA GLU A 102 -11.72 -3.07 -3.58
C GLU A 102 -10.79 -2.22 -2.72
N LEU A 103 -9.55 -2.70 -2.49
CA LEU A 103 -8.56 -1.99 -1.69
C LEU A 103 -8.05 -0.71 -2.37
N ARG A 104 -7.98 -0.67 -3.71
CA ARG A 104 -7.74 0.57 -4.47
C ARG A 104 -8.89 1.57 -4.29
N LYS A 105 -10.15 1.11 -4.34
CA LYS A 105 -11.36 1.95 -4.09
C LYS A 105 -11.42 2.48 -2.66
N LYS A 106 -11.01 1.68 -1.66
CA LYS A 106 -10.93 2.07 -0.24
C LYS A 106 -9.71 2.94 0.11
N TYR A 107 -8.92 3.38 -0.88
CA TYR A 107 -7.69 4.16 -0.72
C TYR A 107 -6.60 3.46 0.13
N ILE A 108 -6.68 2.15 0.32
CA ILE A 108 -5.68 1.36 1.04
C ILE A 108 -4.50 1.06 0.10
N LEU A 109 -4.78 0.53 -1.09
CA LEU A 109 -3.80 0.38 -2.19
C LEU A 109 -3.86 1.59 -3.14
N ASN A 110 -3.76 2.79 -2.57
CA ASN A 110 -3.65 4.02 -3.35
C ASN A 110 -2.29 4.11 -4.07
N LYS A 111 -2.13 5.12 -4.93
CA LYS A 111 -0.88 5.41 -5.67
C LYS A 111 0.38 5.38 -4.81
N GLU A 112 0.37 6.04 -3.65
CA GLU A 112 1.56 6.18 -2.80
C GLU A 112 1.93 4.84 -2.17
N ASN A 113 0.96 4.12 -1.62
CA ASN A 113 1.17 2.83 -0.99
C ASN A 113 1.58 1.77 -2.01
N LEU A 114 0.92 1.72 -3.17
CA LEU A 114 1.27 0.79 -4.25
C LEU A 114 2.67 1.08 -4.80
N SER A 115 3.03 2.35 -4.99
CA SER A 115 4.37 2.75 -5.44
C SER A 115 5.46 2.36 -4.43
N ARG A 116 5.20 2.54 -3.12
CA ARG A 116 6.11 2.09 -2.05
C ARG A 116 6.29 0.59 -2.04
N ILE A 117 5.19 -0.17 -2.10
CA ILE A 117 5.24 -1.64 -2.18
C ILE A 117 6.03 -2.07 -3.42
N ASN A 118 5.77 -1.44 -4.58
CA ASN A 118 6.49 -1.75 -5.81
C ASN A 118 8.00 -1.47 -5.70
N SER A 119 8.38 -0.36 -5.05
CA SER A 119 9.79 -0.05 -4.79
C SER A 119 10.46 -1.09 -3.88
N ILE A 120 9.75 -1.59 -2.87
CA ILE A 120 10.26 -2.65 -1.99
C ILE A 120 10.46 -3.95 -2.77
N ILE A 121 9.49 -4.33 -3.61
CA ILE A 121 9.58 -5.52 -4.46
C ILE A 121 10.76 -5.39 -5.45
N LYS A 122 10.95 -4.23 -6.08
CA LYS A 122 12.10 -3.97 -6.97
C LYS A 122 13.43 -4.18 -6.26
N LYS A 123 13.57 -3.62 -5.05
CA LYS A 123 14.78 -3.85 -4.23
C LYS A 123 14.97 -5.33 -3.87
N ALA A 124 13.88 -6.05 -3.61
CA ALA A 124 13.92 -7.49 -3.37
C ALA A 124 14.46 -8.26 -4.59
N ILE A 125 14.01 -7.89 -5.79
CA ILE A 125 14.50 -8.45 -7.07
C ILE A 125 15.98 -8.09 -7.30
N GLU A 126 16.37 -6.84 -7.07
CA GLU A 126 17.76 -6.38 -7.24
C GLU A 126 18.74 -7.11 -6.30
N ASN A 127 18.31 -7.40 -5.07
CA ASN A 127 19.10 -8.10 -4.06
C ASN A 127 18.90 -9.63 -4.06
N TYR A 128 18.21 -10.19 -5.06
CA TYR A 128 17.97 -11.62 -5.15
C TYR A 128 19.28 -12.38 -5.39
N ASP A 129 19.63 -13.29 -4.47
CA ASP A 129 20.89 -14.05 -4.48
C ASP A 129 20.89 -15.26 -5.43
N GLY A 130 19.84 -15.40 -6.25
CA GLY A 130 19.66 -16.53 -7.16
C GLY A 130 19.09 -17.78 -6.48
N LYS A 131 18.87 -17.76 -5.15
CA LYS A 131 18.38 -18.93 -4.40
C LYS A 131 17.04 -18.67 -3.76
N THR A 132 16.94 -17.60 -2.99
CA THR A 132 15.79 -17.39 -2.12
C THR A 132 15.35 -15.93 -2.02
N MET A 133 14.04 -15.74 -1.94
CA MET A 133 13.39 -14.45 -1.76
C MET A 133 12.71 -14.42 -0.40
N SER A 134 12.94 -13.35 0.36
CA SER A 134 12.22 -13.12 1.60
C SER A 134 10.89 -12.44 1.33
N THR A 135 9.89 -12.72 2.16
CA THR A 135 8.60 -12.03 2.15
C THR A 135 8.35 -11.39 3.50
N ILE A 136 7.48 -10.39 3.48
CA ILE A 136 6.88 -9.82 4.69
C ILE A 136 5.42 -10.22 4.73
N SER A 137 4.89 -10.59 5.89
CA SER A 137 3.45 -10.71 6.08
C SER A 137 2.97 -9.94 7.30
N PHE A 138 1.82 -9.27 7.17
CA PHE A 138 1.19 -8.52 8.24
C PHE A 138 -0.32 -8.35 7.98
N GLU A 139 -1.11 -8.12 9.03
CA GLU A 139 -2.53 -7.80 8.90
C GLU A 139 -2.78 -6.29 9.00
N TYR A 140 -3.63 -5.76 8.12
CA TYR A 140 -4.04 -4.36 8.17
C TYR A 140 -5.52 -4.22 7.77
N LYS A 141 -6.32 -3.67 8.70
CA LYS A 141 -7.77 -3.45 8.52
C LYS A 141 -8.55 -4.71 8.08
N GLY A 142 -8.19 -5.88 8.61
CA GLY A 142 -8.84 -7.16 8.29
C GLY A 142 -8.36 -7.81 6.99
N TYR A 143 -7.31 -7.27 6.37
CA TYR A 143 -6.68 -7.84 5.18
C TYR A 143 -5.26 -8.28 5.49
N LYS A 144 -4.92 -9.52 5.12
CA LYS A 144 -3.54 -10.03 5.20
C LYS A 144 -2.75 -9.54 4.00
N PHE A 145 -1.71 -8.76 4.24
CA PHE A 145 -0.73 -8.38 3.24
C PHE A 145 0.43 -9.37 3.29
N LYS A 146 0.87 -9.83 2.12
CA LYS A 146 2.11 -10.58 1.93
C LYS A 146 2.72 -10.17 0.60
N PHE A 147 4.01 -9.83 0.59
CA PHE A 147 4.76 -9.50 -0.63
C PHE A 147 6.28 -9.66 -0.42
N PRO A 148 7.08 -9.78 -1.51
CA PRO A 148 8.53 -9.88 -1.46
C PRO A 148 9.22 -8.65 -0.84
N ILE A 149 10.26 -8.89 -0.03
CA ILE A 149 11.13 -7.86 0.54
C ILE A 149 12.60 -8.24 0.40
N SER A 150 13.47 -7.23 0.34
CA SER A 150 14.89 -7.45 0.60
C SER A 150 15.14 -7.39 2.11
N VAL A 151 15.76 -8.43 2.65
CA VAL A 151 16.32 -8.41 4.01
C VAL A 151 17.81 -8.20 3.87
N GLU A 152 18.33 -7.08 4.37
CA GLU A 152 19.78 -6.92 4.52
C GLU A 152 20.28 -8.03 5.44
N ARG A 153 20.96 -9.04 4.89
CA ARG A 153 21.69 -9.99 5.72
C ARG A 153 22.77 -9.18 6.41
N SER A 154 22.67 -9.04 7.73
CA SER A 154 23.72 -8.45 8.55
C SER A 154 25.02 -9.19 8.23
N VAL A 155 25.92 -8.52 7.53
CA VAL A 155 27.26 -9.05 7.27
C VAL A 155 27.95 -9.09 8.63
N SER A 156 28.01 -10.26 9.27
CA SER A 156 28.96 -10.45 10.37
C SER A 156 30.34 -10.32 9.76
N ARG A 157 30.99 -9.18 10.00
CA ARG A 157 32.42 -9.02 9.78
C ARG A 157 33.18 -9.86 10.80
#